data_AF-A0A835QQ36-F1
#
_entry.id   AF-A0A835QQ36-F1
#
_cell.length_a   1.000
_cell.length_b   1.000
_cell.length_c   1.000
_cell.angle_alpha   90.00
_cell.angle_beta   90.00
_cell.angle_gamma   90.00
#
_symmetry.space_group_name_H-M   'P 1'
#
loop_
_entity.id
_entity.type
_entity.pdbx_description
1 polymer ?
#
loop_
_entity_poly.entity_id
_entity_poly.type
_entity_poly.pdbx_seq_one_letter_code
_entity_poly.pdbx_strand_id
1 'polypeptide(L)'
;MKKGVVSFNSIDESRFCNTDSLICLPYFNSKSSWGLFRRRTKLRCRKCVKYIGSVYEEIFPFALFGRRISDDSSSGCSKKYKIRISALQPSSYELDSSFITH
;
A
#
# COMPACT_ATOMS: atom_id res chain seq x y z
N MET A 1 -20.55 2.46 9.31
CA MET A 1 -19.28 2.04 8.66
C MET A 1 -18.29 3.19 8.69
N LYS A 2 -17.10 3.01 9.27
CA LYS A 2 -16.06 4.04 9.28
C LYS A 2 -15.50 4.23 7.86
N LYS A 3 -15.47 5.47 7.38
CA LYS A 3 -14.89 5.84 6.07
C LYS A 3 -13.48 6.37 6.30
N GLY A 4 -12.53 5.97 5.47
CA GLY A 4 -11.14 6.43 5.58
C GLY A 4 -10.16 5.50 4.91
N VAL A 5 -8.88 5.90 4.92
CA VAL A 5 -7.76 5.16 4.36
C VAL A 5 -6.65 5.10 5.39
N VAL A 6 -6.09 3.91 5.63
CA VAL A 6 -4.90 3.70 6.45
C VAL A 6 -3.70 3.52 5.54
N SER A 7 -2.58 4.14 5.89
CA SER A 7 -1.32 4.00 5.15
C SER A 7 -0.39 3.05 5.89
N PHE A 8 0.21 2.11 5.16
CA PHE A 8 1.19 1.15 5.67
C PHE A 8 2.49 1.25 4.85
N ASN A 9 3.61 1.01 5.52
CA ASN A 9 4.93 0.94 4.87
C ASN A 9 5.24 -0.47 4.36
N SER A 10 4.63 -1.49 4.96
CA SER A 10 4.75 -2.90 4.56
C SER A 10 3.44 -3.64 4.82
N ILE A 11 3.16 -4.65 3.99
CA ILE A 11 2.03 -5.59 4.14
C ILE A 11 2.47 -6.99 3.66
N ASP A 12 1.74 -8.03 4.04
CA ASP A 12 1.91 -9.38 3.49
C ASP A 12 1.32 -9.46 2.08
N GLU A 13 2.15 -9.30 1.05
CA GLU A 13 1.74 -9.27 -0.36
C GLU A 13 1.05 -10.57 -0.82
N SER A 14 1.29 -11.71 -0.17
CA SER A 14 0.73 -13.02 -0.56
C SER A 14 -0.80 -13.10 -0.46
N ARG A 15 -1.40 -12.22 0.35
CA ARG A 15 -2.86 -12.13 0.60
C ARG A 15 -3.59 -11.31 -0.46
N PHE A 16 -2.86 -10.66 -1.36
CA PHE A 16 -3.40 -9.72 -2.33
C PHE A 16 -3.18 -10.21 -3.77
N CYS A 17 -4.15 -9.90 -4.63
CA CYS A 17 -3.98 -9.97 -6.06
C CYS A 17 -3.67 -8.55 -6.55
N ASN A 18 -2.48 -8.37 -7.12
CA ASN A 18 -1.95 -7.09 -7.56
C ASN A 18 -2.26 -6.89 -9.05
N THR A 19 -2.90 -5.77 -9.38
CA THR A 19 -3.04 -5.34 -10.78
C THR A 19 -2.26 -4.05 -10.96
N ASP A 20 -1.14 -4.13 -11.67
CA ASP A 20 -0.30 -2.99 -11.94
C ASP A 20 -0.92 -2.06 -12.97
N SER A 21 -0.86 -0.77 -12.70
CA SER A 21 -1.17 0.28 -13.67
C SER A 21 -0.13 1.39 -13.59
N LEU A 22 0.44 1.74 -14.73
CA LEU A 22 1.29 2.93 -14.83
C LEU A 22 0.37 4.13 -15.00
N ILE A 23 0.54 5.13 -14.14
CA ILE A 23 -0.22 6.38 -14.23
C ILE A 23 0.78 7.51 -14.44
N CYS A 24 0.65 8.20 -15.57
CA CYS A 24 1.40 9.39 -15.91
C CYS A 24 0.56 10.62 -15.55
N LEU A 25 0.39 10.86 -14.25
CA LEU A 25 -0.30 12.05 -13.74
C LEU A 25 0.60 12.76 -12.75
N PRO A 26 0.62 14.10 -12.78
CA PRO A 26 1.38 14.87 -11.81
C PRO A 26 0.99 14.54 -10.36
N TYR A 27 1.96 14.35 -9.46
CA TYR A 27 1.74 14.07 -8.04
C TYR A 27 2.75 14.79 -7.14
N PHE A 28 2.26 15.44 -6.09
CA PHE A 28 3.07 16.21 -5.15
C PHE A 28 3.54 15.33 -4.00
N ASN A 29 4.87 15.22 -3.85
CA ASN A 29 5.50 14.54 -2.72
C ASN A 29 5.66 15.46 -1.51
N SER A 30 5.87 16.76 -1.77
CA SER A 30 5.97 17.81 -0.74
C SER A 30 5.57 19.16 -1.32
N LYS A 31 5.59 20.22 -0.48
CA LYS A 31 5.34 21.60 -0.94
C LYS A 31 6.30 22.05 -2.06
N SER A 32 7.48 21.45 -2.16
CA SER A 32 8.54 21.81 -3.11
C SER A 32 8.94 20.69 -4.07
N SER A 33 8.27 19.54 -4.04
CA SER A 33 8.60 18.38 -4.88
C SER A 33 7.37 17.87 -5.62
N TRP A 34 7.44 17.88 -6.94
CA TRP A 34 6.44 17.35 -7.85
C TRP A 34 7.05 16.29 -8.77
N GLY A 35 6.31 15.24 -9.09
CA GLY A 35 6.70 14.20 -10.05
C GLY A 35 5.58 13.92 -11.05
N LEU A 36 5.92 13.36 -12.23
CA LEU A 36 4.97 13.06 -13.30
C LEU A 36 4.61 11.57 -13.42
N PHE A 37 5.55 10.70 -13.05
CA PHE A 37 5.40 9.25 -13.19
C PHE A 37 5.27 8.60 -11.81
N ARG A 38 4.13 7.95 -11.57
CA ARG A 38 3.93 7.13 -10.38
C ARG A 38 3.30 5.81 -10.78
N ARG A 39 3.92 4.71 -10.37
CA ARG A 39 3.29 3.40 -10.54
C ARG A 39 2.25 3.22 -9.45
N ARG A 40 1.03 2.89 -9.87
CA ARG A 40 -0.08 2.61 -8.96
C ARG A 40 -0.53 1.18 -9.18
N THR A 41 -0.42 0.37 -8.15
CA THR A 41 -0.91 -1.01 -8.17
C THR A 41 -2.23 -1.07 -7.44
N LYS A 42 -3.30 -1.55 -8.08
CA LYS A 42 -4.58 -1.79 -7.39
C LYS A 42 -4.47 -3.06 -6.56
N LEU A 43 -4.79 -2.97 -5.28
CA LEU A 43 -4.82 -4.09 -4.35
C LEU A 43 -6.22 -4.69 -4.32
N ARG A 44 -6.33 -5.98 -4.61
CA ARG A 44 -7.55 -6.78 -4.44
C ARG A 44 -7.31 -7.91 -3.45
N CYS A 45 -8.34 -8.34 -2.74
CA CYS A 45 -8.27 -9.55 -1.92
C CYS A 45 -8.03 -10.76 -2.84
N ARG A 46 -7.07 -11.63 -2.53
CA ARG A 46 -6.88 -12.87 -3.30
C ARG A 46 -8.07 -13.83 -3.18
N LYS A 47 -8.71 -13.88 -2.01
CA LYS A 47 -9.82 -14.82 -1.71
C LYS A 47 -11.16 -14.39 -2.34
N CYS A 48 -11.50 -13.11 -2.27
CA CYS A 48 -12.82 -12.62 -2.70
C CYS A 48 -12.77 -11.60 -3.84
N VAL A 49 -11.59 -11.28 -4.37
CA VAL A 49 -11.36 -10.37 -5.51
C VAL A 49 -11.85 -8.93 -5.28
N LYS A 50 -12.34 -8.61 -4.08
CA LYS A 50 -12.83 -7.28 -3.71
C LYS A 50 -11.70 -6.26 -3.67
N TYR A 51 -11.97 -5.05 -4.11
CA TYR A 51 -11.01 -3.94 -4.05
C TYR A 51 -10.73 -3.51 -2.60
N ILE A 52 -9.45 -3.51 -2.23
CA ILE A 52 -8.98 -3.15 -0.89
C ILE A 52 -8.36 -1.76 -0.88
N GLY A 53 -7.56 -1.45 -1.90
CA GLY A 53 -6.72 -0.26 -1.85
C GLY A 53 -5.79 -0.08 -3.05
N SER A 54 -4.78 0.75 -2.88
CA SER A 54 -3.74 0.96 -3.88
C SER A 54 -2.36 1.07 -3.25
N VAL A 55 -1.37 0.50 -3.92
CA VAL A 55 0.05 0.77 -3.67
C VAL A 55 0.46 1.91 -4.55
N TYR A 56 1.28 2.77 -4.01
CA TYR A 56 1.96 3.78 -4.77
C TYR A 56 3.46 3.56 -4.65
N GLU A 57 4.11 3.46 -5.79
CA GLU A 57 5.54 3.25 -5.90
C GLU A 57 6.16 4.50 -6.53
N GLU A 58 7.09 5.13 -5.80
CA GLU A 58 7.80 6.32 -6.24
C GLU A 58 8.94 5.91 -7.16
N ILE A 59 8.78 6.20 -8.45
CA ILE A 59 9.83 6.00 -9.45
C ILE A 59 10.66 7.28 -9.46
N PHE A 60 11.80 7.27 -8.78
CA PHE A 60 12.79 8.33 -8.97
C PHE A 60 13.38 8.21 -10.39
N PRO A 61 13.50 9.31 -11.15
CA PRO A 61 13.99 9.27 -12.53
C PRO A 61 15.39 8.65 -12.68
N PHE A 62 16.21 8.63 -11.61
CA PHE A 62 17.50 7.93 -11.59
C PHE A 62 17.39 6.40 -11.74
N ALA A 63 16.24 5.79 -11.41
CA ALA A 63 16.03 4.35 -11.53
C ALA A 63 15.86 3.89 -13.00
N LEU A 64 15.54 4.79 -13.92
CA LEU A 64 15.33 4.46 -15.34
C LEU A 64 16.64 4.28 -16.13
N PHE A 65 17.76 4.85 -15.66
CA PHE A 65 19.05 4.82 -16.37
C PHE A 65 20.08 3.83 -15.79
N GLY A 66 19.78 3.14 -14.69
CA GLY A 66 20.80 2.42 -13.89
C GLY A 66 20.49 0.98 -13.50
N ARG A 67 19.46 0.33 -14.04
CA ARG A 67 19.14 -1.05 -13.64
C ARG A 67 20.00 -2.07 -14.40
N ARG A 68 21.27 -2.21 -13.99
CA ARG A 68 21.96 -3.50 -14.18
C ARG A 68 21.37 -4.51 -13.21
N ILE A 69 21.14 -5.71 -13.74
CA ILE A 69 20.59 -6.88 -13.08
C ILE A 69 21.47 -7.21 -11.87
N SER A 70 20.99 -6.94 -10.66
CA SER A 70 21.48 -7.57 -9.44
C SER A 70 20.29 -7.82 -8.54
N ASP A 71 20.05 -9.10 -8.30
CA ASP A 71 19.22 -9.55 -7.20
C ASP A 71 19.81 -9.06 -5.88
N ASP A 72 18.92 -8.77 -4.94
CA ASP A 72 19.14 -8.40 -3.55
C ASP A 72 19.05 -6.89 -3.18
N SER A 73 18.05 -6.63 -2.34
CA SER A 73 17.79 -5.49 -1.44
C SER A 73 18.03 -4.00 -1.88
N SER A 74 16.93 -3.23 -1.83
CA SER A 74 16.85 -1.85 -1.28
C SER A 74 17.29 -0.60 -2.07
N SER A 75 17.35 -0.60 -3.39
CA SER A 75 17.66 0.63 -4.15
C SER A 75 16.42 1.52 -4.43
N GLY A 76 16.14 2.48 -3.53
CA GLY A 76 15.48 3.76 -3.82
C GLY A 76 13.95 3.80 -3.98
N CYS A 77 13.26 2.68 -3.99
CA CYS A 77 11.82 2.65 -4.27
C CYS A 77 11.00 2.44 -2.98
N SER A 78 10.40 3.51 -2.45
CA SER A 78 9.51 3.40 -1.31
C SER A 78 8.08 3.04 -1.78
N LYS A 79 7.57 1.91 -1.31
CA LYS A 79 6.17 1.52 -1.53
C LYS A 79 5.31 2.06 -0.39
N LYS A 80 4.22 2.73 -0.74
CA LYS A 80 3.22 3.21 0.22
C LYS A 80 1.88 2.55 -0.06
N TYR A 81 1.45 1.68 0.86
CA TYR A 81 0.20 0.95 0.75
C TYR A 81 -0.92 1.77 1.37
N LYS A 82 -1.97 2.08 0.59
CA LYS A 82 -3.16 2.80 1.04
C LYS A 82 -4.37 1.88 1.01
N ILE A 83 -4.87 1.48 2.18
CA ILE A 83 -5.97 0.52 2.35
C ILE A 83 -7.22 1.22 2.86
N ARG A 84 -8.38 0.95 2.26
CA ARG A 84 -9.66 1.49 2.73
C ARG A 84 -10.07 0.83 4.04
N ILE A 85 -10.43 1.61 5.06
CA ILE A 85 -10.98 1.10 6.32
C ILE A 85 -12.26 0.29 6.05
N SER A 86 -13.06 0.70 5.06
CA SER A 86 -14.27 -0.03 4.66
C SER A 86 -14.02 -1.39 4.01
N ALA A 87 -12.78 -1.71 3.65
CA ALA A 87 -12.38 -3.03 3.18
C ALA A 87 -11.84 -3.93 4.31
N LEU A 88 -11.59 -3.36 5.49
CA LEU A 88 -11.11 -4.08 6.67
C LEU A 88 -12.30 -4.46 7.56
N GLN A 89 -12.24 -5.67 8.11
CA GLN A 89 -13.13 -6.08 9.20
C GLN A 89 -12.37 -5.85 10.52
N PRO A 90 -12.94 -5.12 11.48
CA PRO A 90 -12.40 -5.11 12.83
C PRO A 90 -12.54 -6.52 13.41
N SER A 91 -11.43 -7.14 13.82
CA SER A 91 -11.50 -8.31 14.67
C SER A 91 -11.96 -7.85 16.05
N SER A 92 -13.13 -8.31 16.49
CA SER A 92 -13.54 -8.17 17.89
C SER A 92 -12.58 -9.02 18.73
N TYR A 93 -11.54 -8.41 19.29
CA TYR A 93 -10.99 -8.92 20.52
C TYR A 93 -11.95 -8.42 21.60
N GLU A 94 -12.89 -9.26 22.00
CA GLU A 94 -13.56 -9.02 23.26
C GLU A 94 -12.51 -9.28 24.33
N LEU A 95 -12.00 -8.21 24.95
CA LEU A 95 -11.38 -8.33 26.25
C LEU A 95 -12.50 -8.74 27.18
N ASP A 96 -12.68 -10.07 27.33
CA ASP A 96 -13.45 -10.70 28.39
C ASP A 96 -12.86 -10.21 29.73
N SER A 97 -13.32 -9.03 30.15
CA SER A 97 -12.97 -8.39 31.41
C SER A 97 -13.89 -8.94 32.50
N SER A 98 -14.13 -10.24 32.45
CA SER A 98 -15.12 -10.96 33.25
C SER A 98 -14.47 -11.85 34.31
N PHE A 99 -13.33 -11.45 34.88
CA PHE A 99 -12.80 -12.10 36.10
C PHE A 99 -11.96 -11.15 36.94
N ILE A 100 -12.58 -10.32 37.79
CA ILE A 100 -12.18 -10.14 39.20
C ILE A 100 -13.44 -9.80 40.00
N THR A 101 -14.14 -10.83 40.47
CA THR A 101 -14.85 -10.79 41.75
C THR A 101 -13.91 -11.36 42.79
N HIS A 102 -13.56 -10.56 43.79
CA HIS A 102 -13.42 -10.98 45.18
C HIS A 102 -13.55 -9.77 46.10
#